data_AF-A0AAD7N881-F1
#
_entry.id   AF-A0AAD7N881-F1
#
_cell.length_a   1.000
_cell.length_b   1.000
_cell.length_c   1.000
_cell.angle_alpha   90.00
_cell.angle_beta   90.00
_cell.angle_gamma   90.00
#
_symmetry.space_group_name_H-M   'P 1'
#
loop_
_entity.id
_entity.type
_entity.pdbx_description
1 polymer ?
#
loop_
_entity_poly.entity_id
_entity_poly.type
_entity_poly.pdbx_seq_one_letter_code
_entity_poly.pdbx_strand_id
1 'polypeptide(L)'
;MSGWGRRMPDARVPSKSREDLSGPDFIAQQLGDIIRYNTYILPESTNWAGDLERDPCLALAASLALARAGNFQILLKGDLNARTSSNTPSANDPPRTSKDDKPRSPRSRFLFRLCNDYDLVFISGADCFGPASGEYTSFQGSRTTVIDYAICSRSLFSKIRSFKVEPQVKGFDHAALVLQLEVDSKWLSADAFVRPKKRKREEVELPSETELDKILIETLAAGKDTAKKSLNLFGSVLAITTPIAVTICG
;
A
#
# COMPACT_ATOMS: atom_id res chain seq x y z
N MET A 1 -22.55 -39.00 -2.37
CA MET A 1 -22.36 -38.67 -0.94
C MET A 1 -21.14 -37.76 -0.82
N SER A 2 -21.35 -36.45 -0.90
CA SER A 2 -20.30 -35.43 -0.75
C SER A 2 -20.06 -35.18 0.73
N GLY A 3 -18.93 -35.65 1.25
CA GLY A 3 -18.51 -35.40 2.62
C GLY A 3 -18.37 -33.90 2.87
N TRP A 4 -19.24 -33.37 3.71
CA TRP A 4 -19.11 -32.02 4.25
C TRP A 4 -17.90 -32.03 5.19
N GLY A 5 -16.74 -31.65 4.65
CA GLY A 5 -15.53 -31.44 5.44
C GLY A 5 -15.83 -30.45 6.57
N ARG A 6 -15.42 -30.79 7.79
CA ARG A 6 -15.50 -29.89 8.95
C ARG A 6 -14.95 -28.53 8.53
N ARG A 7 -15.77 -27.47 8.62
CA ARG A 7 -15.23 -26.10 8.61
C ARG A 7 -14.23 -26.03 9.75
N MET A 8 -12.96 -25.87 9.42
CA MET A 8 -11.97 -25.43 10.39
C MET A 8 -12.53 -24.14 11.03
N PRO A 9 -12.43 -23.95 12.35
CA PRO A 9 -12.76 -22.67 12.96
C PRO A 9 -12.01 -21.57 12.22
N ASP A 10 -12.69 -20.47 11.90
CA ASP A 10 -12.15 -19.34 11.14
C ASP A 10 -10.94 -18.75 11.88
N ALA A 11 -9.76 -19.29 11.58
CA ALA A 11 -8.49 -18.81 12.11
C ALA A 11 -8.26 -17.43 11.51
N ARG A 12 -8.65 -16.39 12.25
CA ARG A 12 -8.41 -15.01 11.86
C ARG A 12 -6.92 -14.73 11.97
N VAL A 13 -6.31 -14.25 10.89
CA VAL A 13 -4.95 -13.72 10.94
C VAL A 13 -4.97 -12.48 11.85
N PRO A 14 -4.20 -12.45 12.95
CA PRO A 14 -4.07 -11.26 13.78
C PRO A 14 -3.65 -10.06 12.93
N SER A 15 -4.31 -8.92 13.14
CA SER A 15 -3.97 -7.67 12.46
C SER A 15 -3.82 -6.53 13.45
N LYS A 16 -2.90 -5.60 13.16
CA LYS A 16 -2.69 -4.38 13.95
C LYS A 16 -2.79 -3.14 13.07
N SER A 17 -3.65 -2.18 13.43
CA SER A 17 -3.67 -0.88 12.75
C SER A 17 -2.35 -0.13 12.94
N ARG A 18 -1.88 0.53 11.88
CA ARG A 18 -0.62 1.29 11.85
C ARG A 18 -0.93 2.75 11.57
N GLU A 19 -1.41 3.46 12.59
CA GLU A 19 -1.71 4.89 12.51
C GLU A 19 -0.50 5.73 12.05
N ASP A 20 0.72 5.28 12.37
CA ASP A 20 1.98 5.89 11.91
C ASP A 20 2.23 5.74 10.40
N LEU A 21 1.50 4.84 9.74
CA LEU A 21 1.54 4.58 8.30
C LEU A 21 0.19 4.86 7.63
N SER A 22 -0.82 5.34 8.36
CA SER A 22 -2.13 5.70 7.80
C SER A 22 -2.16 7.18 7.40
N GLY A 23 -3.12 7.55 6.57
CA GLY A 23 -3.42 8.92 6.20
C GLY A 23 -4.93 9.12 6.00
N PRO A 24 -5.37 10.34 5.70
CA PRO A 24 -6.79 10.62 5.45
C PRO A 24 -7.39 9.75 4.34
N ASP A 25 -6.60 9.46 3.31
CA ASP A 25 -7.02 8.74 2.09
C ASP A 25 -6.67 7.24 2.10
N PHE A 26 -6.04 6.74 3.18
CA PHE A 26 -5.67 5.33 3.27
C PHE A 26 -5.47 4.84 4.70
N ILE A 27 -5.87 3.60 4.95
CA ILE A 27 -5.66 2.93 6.24
C ILE A 27 -4.60 1.83 6.05
N ALA A 28 -3.58 1.84 6.92
CA ALA A 28 -2.53 0.82 6.94
C ALA A 28 -2.77 -0.18 8.08
N GLN A 29 -2.68 -1.48 7.75
CA GLN A 29 -2.84 -2.57 8.70
C GLN A 29 -1.70 -3.57 8.55
N GLN A 30 -1.06 -3.89 9.66
CA GLN A 30 0.01 -4.87 9.72
C GLN A 30 -0.56 -6.29 9.89
N LEU A 31 -0.08 -7.20 9.05
CA LEU A 31 -0.36 -8.65 9.03
C LEU A 31 1.00 -9.36 9.00
N GLY A 32 1.54 -9.73 10.17
CA GLY A 32 2.92 -10.24 10.25
C GLY A 32 3.94 -9.21 9.76
N ASP A 33 4.66 -9.56 8.67
CA ASP A 33 5.63 -8.69 7.98
C ASP A 33 5.05 -7.95 6.77
N ILE A 34 3.74 -8.05 6.51
CA ILE A 34 3.03 -7.30 5.46
C ILE A 34 2.34 -6.08 6.06
N ILE A 35 2.45 -4.93 5.40
CA ILE A 35 1.52 -3.80 5.56
C ILE A 35 0.52 -3.82 4.42
N ARG A 36 -0.74 -4.05 4.78
CA ARG A 36 -1.89 -3.90 3.90
C ARG A 36 -2.36 -2.45 3.92
N TYR A 37 -2.39 -1.82 2.76
CA TYR A 37 -3.02 -0.53 2.55
C TYR A 37 -4.40 -0.73 1.92
N ASN A 38 -5.42 -0.11 2.51
CA ASN A 38 -6.71 0.11 1.86
C ASN A 38 -6.81 1.60 1.54
N THR A 39 -6.84 1.93 0.25
CA THR A 39 -6.63 3.29 -0.24
C THR A 39 -7.79 3.75 -1.10
N TYR A 40 -8.18 5.00 -0.93
CA TYR A 40 -9.14 5.69 -1.77
C TYR A 40 -8.56 7.06 -2.14
N ILE A 41 -8.08 7.21 -3.38
CA ILE A 41 -7.61 8.49 -3.89
C ILE A 41 -8.71 9.11 -4.74
N LEU A 42 -9.20 10.29 -4.40
CA LEU A 42 -10.27 10.95 -5.16
C LEU A 42 -9.89 11.21 -6.63
N PRO A 43 -10.86 11.27 -7.56
CA PRO A 43 -10.61 11.59 -8.98
C PRO A 43 -9.78 12.86 -9.23
N GLU A 44 -9.00 12.89 -10.32
CA GLU A 44 -8.18 14.07 -10.71
C GLU A 44 -9.03 15.31 -10.98
N SER A 45 -10.30 15.12 -11.36
CA SER A 45 -11.24 16.20 -11.69
C SER A 45 -11.91 16.83 -10.48
N THR A 46 -11.73 16.27 -9.29
CA THR A 46 -12.38 16.80 -8.08
C THR A 46 -11.71 18.11 -7.67
N ASN A 47 -12.47 19.14 -7.27
CA ASN A 47 -11.96 20.48 -6.93
C ASN A 47 -11.51 20.62 -5.45
N TRP A 48 -10.90 19.58 -4.89
CA TRP A 48 -10.62 19.46 -3.45
C TRP A 48 -9.16 19.75 -3.09
N ALA A 49 -8.27 19.87 -4.09
CA ALA A 49 -6.84 20.02 -3.88
C ALA A 49 -6.45 21.30 -3.10
N GLY A 50 -7.36 22.28 -3.00
CA GLY A 50 -7.12 23.52 -2.26
C GLY A 50 -7.23 23.39 -0.74
N ASP A 51 -7.94 22.38 -0.23
CA ASP A 51 -8.31 22.28 1.20
C ASP A 51 -7.48 21.25 1.98
N LEU A 52 -6.62 20.49 1.30
CA LEU A 52 -5.79 19.48 1.96
C LEU A 52 -4.49 20.08 2.47
N GLU A 53 -4.10 19.67 3.68
CA GLU A 53 -2.77 19.95 4.21
C GLU A 53 -1.67 19.32 3.33
N ARG A 54 -1.94 18.15 2.73
CA ARG A 54 -0.98 17.39 1.93
C ARG A 54 -1.63 16.72 0.74
N ASP A 55 -0.87 16.65 -0.35
CA ASP A 55 -1.25 15.85 -1.52
C ASP A 55 -1.34 14.35 -1.13
N PRO A 56 -2.48 13.67 -1.41
CA PRO A 56 -2.72 12.27 -1.05
C PRO A 56 -1.74 11.30 -1.69
N CYS A 57 -1.33 11.59 -2.93
CA CYS A 57 -0.40 10.75 -3.67
C CYS A 57 0.98 10.83 -3.01
N LEU A 58 1.43 12.04 -2.64
CA LEU A 58 2.67 12.23 -1.88
C LEU A 58 2.60 11.61 -0.48
N ALA A 59 1.47 11.74 0.22
CA ALA A 59 1.28 11.11 1.53
C ALA A 59 1.36 9.58 1.46
N LEU A 60 0.72 8.97 0.46
CA LEU A 60 0.79 7.53 0.21
C LEU A 60 2.22 7.09 -0.12
N ALA A 61 2.91 7.80 -1.02
CA ALA A 61 4.30 7.51 -1.38
C ALA A 61 5.22 7.57 -0.15
N ALA A 62 5.08 8.60 0.69
CA ALA A 62 5.84 8.72 1.94
C ALA A 62 5.57 7.54 2.90
N SER A 63 4.32 7.13 3.06
CA SER A 63 3.98 5.98 3.92
C SER A 63 4.58 4.67 3.39
N LEU A 64 4.52 4.44 2.06
CA LEU A 64 5.11 3.26 1.44
C LEU A 64 6.64 3.24 1.59
N ALA A 65 7.29 4.40 1.46
CA ALA A 65 8.72 4.54 1.72
C ALA A 65 9.07 4.16 3.18
N LEU A 66 8.28 4.61 4.15
CA LEU A 66 8.45 4.27 5.56
C LEU A 66 8.23 2.78 5.84
N ALA A 67 7.18 2.18 5.26
CA ALA A 67 6.94 0.73 5.37
C ALA A 67 8.10 -0.08 4.79
N ARG A 68 8.61 0.34 3.62
CA ARG A 68 9.75 -0.31 2.96
C ARG A 68 11.03 -0.18 3.80
N ALA A 69 11.31 1.01 4.34
CA ALA A 69 12.43 1.26 5.24
C ALA A 69 12.33 0.44 6.55
N GLY A 70 11.10 0.12 6.97
CA GLY A 70 10.79 -0.81 8.05
C GLY A 70 10.98 -2.30 7.71
N ASN A 71 11.42 -2.61 6.49
CA ASN A 71 11.50 -3.97 5.93
C ASN A 71 10.16 -4.72 5.88
N PHE A 72 9.06 -4.00 5.77
CA PHE A 72 7.78 -4.63 5.51
C PHE A 72 7.60 -4.95 4.02
N GLN A 73 6.89 -6.04 3.73
CA GLN A 73 6.27 -6.25 2.43
C GLN A 73 4.99 -5.40 2.35
N ILE A 74 4.63 -4.98 1.14
CA ILE A 74 3.51 -4.07 0.90
C ILE A 74 2.43 -4.83 0.12
N LEU A 75 1.17 -4.66 0.54
CA LEU A 75 -0.01 -5.02 -0.22
C LEU A 75 -0.94 -3.81 -0.29
N LEU A 76 -0.92 -3.09 -1.41
CA LEU A 76 -1.76 -1.94 -1.67
C LEU A 76 -3.03 -2.37 -2.40
N LYS A 77 -4.19 -2.01 -1.86
CA LYS A 77 -5.49 -2.25 -2.48
C LYS A 77 -6.38 -1.01 -2.42
N GLY A 78 -7.20 -0.82 -3.45
CA GLY A 78 -8.33 0.10 -3.39
C GLY A 78 -8.51 0.93 -4.66
N ASP A 79 -9.38 1.93 -4.59
CA ASP A 79 -9.69 2.84 -5.69
C ASP A 79 -8.61 3.91 -5.78
N LEU A 80 -7.77 3.81 -6.80
CA LEU A 80 -6.68 4.76 -7.03
C LEU A 80 -7.07 5.84 -8.05
N ASN A 81 -8.29 5.78 -8.61
CA ASN A 81 -8.80 6.67 -9.65
C ASN A 81 -7.77 6.95 -10.76
N ALA A 82 -7.06 5.89 -11.19
CA ALA A 82 -6.01 5.94 -12.19
C ALA A 82 -6.31 4.91 -13.28
N ARG A 83 -6.42 5.30 -14.55
CA ARG A 83 -6.60 4.34 -15.64
C ARG A 83 -5.25 3.90 -16.16
N THR A 84 -4.92 2.62 -16.00
CA THR A 84 -3.62 2.07 -16.41
C THR A 84 -3.66 1.34 -17.74
N SER A 85 -4.85 1.02 -18.26
CA SER A 85 -5.03 0.10 -19.40
C SER A 85 -4.25 -1.21 -19.16
N SER A 86 -3.72 -1.82 -20.21
CA SER A 86 -2.89 -3.04 -20.16
C SER A 86 -1.39 -2.75 -19.92
N ASN A 87 -1.01 -1.52 -19.57
CA ASN A 87 0.40 -1.16 -19.39
C ASN A 87 0.98 -1.74 -18.08
N THR A 88 2.27 -2.07 -18.11
CA THR A 88 3.06 -2.48 -16.94
C THR A 88 4.06 -1.37 -16.54
N PRO A 89 4.39 -1.24 -15.24
CA PRO A 89 5.42 -0.31 -14.76
C PRO A 89 6.83 -0.61 -15.30
N SER A 90 7.17 -1.90 -15.39
CA SER A 90 8.47 -2.40 -15.83
C SER A 90 8.33 -3.52 -16.86
N ALA A 91 9.34 -3.67 -17.72
CA ALA A 91 9.42 -4.78 -18.69
C ALA A 91 9.59 -6.16 -18.02
N ASN A 92 10.06 -6.19 -16.78
CA ASN A 92 10.22 -7.41 -15.99
C ASN A 92 8.97 -7.77 -15.17
N ASP A 93 7.92 -6.95 -15.23
CA ASP A 93 6.66 -7.25 -14.57
C ASP A 93 5.85 -8.27 -15.39
N PRO A 94 4.97 -9.05 -14.73
CA PRO A 94 4.04 -9.91 -15.44
C PRO A 94 3.24 -9.11 -16.47
N PRO A 95 3.01 -9.66 -17.67
CA PRO A 95 2.15 -9.02 -18.65
C PRO A 95 0.74 -8.86 -18.07
N ARG A 96 0.07 -7.78 -18.47
CA ARG A 96 -1.25 -7.42 -17.98
C ARG A 96 -2.24 -7.27 -19.11
N THR A 97 -3.47 -7.67 -18.84
CA THR A 97 -4.64 -7.40 -19.66
C THR A 97 -5.68 -6.65 -18.83
N SER A 98 -6.23 -5.58 -19.40
CA SER A 98 -7.35 -4.82 -18.83
C SER A 98 -8.49 -4.74 -19.83
N LYS A 99 -9.74 -4.86 -19.36
CA LYS A 99 -10.93 -4.56 -20.17
C LYS A 99 -11.11 -3.06 -20.44
N ASP A 100 -10.48 -2.20 -19.65
CA ASP A 100 -10.44 -0.77 -19.95
C ASP A 100 -9.41 -0.50 -21.06
N ASP A 101 -9.95 -0.44 -22.30
CA ASP A 101 -9.22 -0.15 -23.53
C ASP A 101 -8.91 1.34 -23.73
N LYS A 102 -9.33 2.20 -22.80
CA LYS A 102 -9.14 3.64 -22.92
C LYS A 102 -7.69 4.04 -22.64
N PRO A 103 -7.25 5.19 -23.19
CA PRO A 103 -5.94 5.73 -22.89
C PRO A 103 -5.70 5.92 -21.40
N ARG A 104 -4.46 5.68 -20.99
CA ARG A 104 -4.00 5.87 -19.62
C ARG A 104 -4.25 7.30 -19.11
N SER A 105 -4.65 7.46 -17.85
CA SER A 105 -4.79 8.79 -17.24
C SER A 105 -3.44 9.38 -16.83
N PRO A 106 -3.30 10.70 -16.64
CA PRO A 106 -2.09 11.30 -16.08
C PRO A 106 -1.68 10.67 -14.74
N ARG A 107 -2.63 10.43 -13.82
CA ARG A 107 -2.38 9.73 -12.54
C ARG A 107 -1.75 8.35 -12.66
N SER A 108 -1.99 7.62 -13.76
CA SER A 108 -1.32 6.32 -13.98
C SER A 108 0.20 6.43 -13.99
N ARG A 109 0.75 7.58 -14.42
CA ARG A 109 2.21 7.82 -14.44
C ARG A 109 2.77 7.90 -13.03
N PHE A 110 2.04 8.53 -12.11
CA PHE A 110 2.39 8.52 -10.69
C PHE A 110 2.39 7.10 -10.15
N LEU A 111 1.34 6.32 -10.44
CA LEU A 111 1.23 4.95 -9.96
C LEU A 111 2.34 4.03 -10.50
N PHE A 112 2.74 4.19 -11.77
CA PHE A 112 3.86 3.44 -12.34
C PHE A 112 5.21 3.83 -11.73
N ARG A 113 5.45 5.12 -11.48
CA ARG A 113 6.65 5.57 -10.75
C ARG A 113 6.68 4.98 -9.35
N LEU A 114 5.58 5.06 -8.62
CA LEU A 114 5.42 4.48 -7.29
C LEU A 114 5.72 2.97 -7.27
N CYS A 115 5.29 2.24 -8.31
CA CYS A 115 5.63 0.81 -8.43
C CYS A 115 7.13 0.60 -8.66
N ASN A 116 7.75 1.39 -9.54
CA ASN A 116 9.19 1.28 -9.81
C ASN A 116 10.02 1.68 -8.57
N ASP A 117 9.67 2.76 -7.89
CA ASP A 117 10.42 3.32 -6.76
C ASP A 117 10.41 2.40 -5.52
N TYR A 118 9.32 1.66 -5.31
CA TYR A 118 9.14 0.80 -4.13
C TYR A 118 9.14 -0.71 -4.45
N ASP A 119 9.57 -1.10 -5.64
CA ASP A 119 9.62 -2.49 -6.11
C ASP A 119 8.27 -3.22 -5.95
N LEU A 120 7.22 -2.57 -6.46
CA LEU A 120 5.86 -3.09 -6.46
C LEU A 120 5.45 -3.59 -7.85
N VAL A 121 4.51 -4.53 -7.86
CA VAL A 121 4.00 -5.21 -9.04
C VAL A 121 2.48 -5.20 -8.97
N PHE A 122 1.84 -4.95 -10.11
CA PHE A 122 0.39 -5.07 -10.22
C PHE A 122 -0.04 -6.55 -10.17
N ILE A 123 -1.02 -6.83 -9.33
CA ILE A 123 -1.76 -8.11 -9.33
C ILE A 123 -2.94 -7.99 -10.29
N SER A 124 -3.64 -6.85 -10.26
CA SER A 124 -4.79 -6.57 -11.13
C SER A 124 -4.39 -6.60 -12.60
N GLY A 125 -5.09 -7.43 -13.37
CA GLY A 125 -4.87 -7.65 -14.79
C GLY A 125 -3.69 -8.56 -15.12
N ALA A 126 -2.90 -9.06 -14.14
CA ALA A 126 -1.78 -9.93 -14.45
C ALA A 126 -2.26 -11.25 -15.08
N ASP A 127 -1.76 -11.57 -16.27
CA ASP A 127 -2.30 -12.65 -17.12
C ASP A 127 -2.24 -14.03 -16.44
N CYS A 128 -1.28 -14.24 -15.52
CA CYS A 128 -1.14 -15.48 -14.76
C CYS A 128 -2.34 -15.78 -13.82
N PHE A 129 -3.20 -14.81 -13.54
CA PHE A 129 -4.43 -15.00 -12.76
C PHE A 129 -5.69 -15.16 -13.64
N GLY A 130 -5.52 -15.19 -14.96
CA GLY A 130 -6.60 -15.36 -15.92
C GLY A 130 -7.38 -14.07 -16.21
N PRO A 131 -8.35 -14.12 -17.14
CA PRO A 131 -9.02 -12.94 -17.68
C PRO A 131 -9.84 -12.17 -16.64
N ALA A 132 -10.37 -12.85 -15.62
CA ALA A 132 -11.13 -12.24 -14.53
C ALA A 132 -10.31 -11.25 -13.68
N SER A 133 -8.98 -11.28 -13.79
CA SER A 133 -8.10 -10.34 -13.08
C SER A 133 -8.14 -8.91 -13.64
N GLY A 134 -8.56 -8.74 -14.90
CA GLY A 134 -8.54 -7.48 -15.65
C GLY A 134 -9.92 -6.91 -15.95
N GLU A 135 -10.97 -7.39 -15.29
CA GLU A 135 -12.36 -6.92 -15.50
C GLU A 135 -12.58 -5.50 -14.97
N TYR A 136 -13.66 -4.86 -15.42
CA TYR A 136 -14.07 -3.52 -14.93
C TYR A 136 -14.30 -3.54 -13.42
N THR A 137 -13.87 -2.46 -12.76
CA THR A 137 -13.96 -2.33 -11.31
C THR A 137 -14.91 -1.23 -10.86
N SER A 138 -15.19 -0.24 -11.71
CA SER A 138 -16.12 0.86 -11.43
C SER A 138 -17.17 1.01 -12.54
N PHE A 139 -18.41 1.35 -12.16
CA PHE A 139 -19.64 1.30 -12.95
C PHE A 139 -20.53 2.51 -12.61
N GLN A 140 -20.32 3.63 -13.31
CA GLN A 140 -21.03 4.90 -13.06
C GLN A 140 -21.92 5.26 -14.26
N GLY A 141 -23.17 4.79 -14.22
CA GLY A 141 -24.12 4.95 -15.32
C GLY A 141 -23.68 4.13 -16.53
N SER A 142 -23.45 4.78 -17.67
CA SER A 142 -22.93 4.13 -18.89
C SER A 142 -21.40 4.01 -18.90
N ARG A 143 -20.70 4.57 -17.91
CA ARG A 143 -19.24 4.54 -17.84
C ARG A 143 -18.78 3.34 -17.02
N THR A 144 -17.89 2.55 -17.60
CA THR A 144 -17.16 1.48 -16.90
C THR A 144 -15.66 1.70 -17.04
N THR A 145 -14.92 1.49 -15.95
CA THR A 145 -13.47 1.73 -15.92
C THR A 145 -12.78 0.72 -15.01
N VAL A 146 -11.46 0.59 -15.19
CA VAL A 146 -10.58 -0.13 -14.25
C VAL A 146 -9.78 0.92 -13.48
N ILE A 147 -10.13 1.12 -12.21
CA ILE A 147 -9.51 2.12 -11.32
C ILE A 147 -9.20 1.57 -9.92
N ASP A 148 -9.77 0.41 -9.58
CA ASP A 148 -9.45 -0.32 -8.36
C ASP A 148 -8.34 -1.33 -8.65
N TYR A 149 -7.28 -1.28 -7.85
CA TYR A 149 -6.13 -2.15 -8.06
C TYR A 149 -5.76 -2.92 -6.79
N ALA A 150 -5.19 -4.10 -7.00
CA ALA A 150 -4.32 -4.77 -6.06
C ALA A 150 -2.88 -4.72 -6.59
N ILE A 151 -1.96 -4.23 -5.77
CA ILE A 151 -0.54 -4.04 -6.05
C ILE A 151 0.23 -4.60 -4.86
N CYS A 152 1.33 -5.29 -5.07
CA CYS A 152 2.13 -5.84 -3.97
C CYS A 152 3.62 -5.67 -4.19
N SER A 153 4.43 -5.82 -3.13
CA SER A 153 5.88 -5.97 -3.29
C SER A 153 6.20 -7.15 -4.21
N ARG A 154 7.22 -7.03 -5.05
CA ARG A 154 7.62 -8.09 -5.99
C ARG A 154 7.85 -9.44 -5.31
N SER A 155 8.50 -9.42 -4.15
CA SER A 155 8.75 -10.62 -3.33
C SER A 155 7.48 -11.25 -2.70
N LEU A 156 6.35 -10.53 -2.70
CA LEU A 156 5.05 -11.04 -2.26
C LEU A 156 4.25 -11.64 -3.43
N PHE A 157 4.57 -11.27 -4.68
CA PHE A 157 3.82 -11.68 -5.86
C PHE A 157 3.75 -13.21 -6.02
N SER A 158 4.85 -13.92 -5.79
CA SER A 158 4.89 -15.39 -5.90
C SER A 158 4.06 -16.13 -4.84
N LYS A 159 3.62 -15.43 -3.79
CA LYS A 159 2.73 -15.98 -2.74
C LYS A 159 1.26 -15.76 -3.04
N ILE A 160 0.93 -14.99 -4.10
CA ILE A 160 -0.46 -14.79 -4.52
C ILE A 160 -0.94 -16.06 -5.23
N ARG A 161 -1.95 -16.71 -4.66
CA ARG A 161 -2.49 -17.97 -5.17
C ARG A 161 -3.61 -17.75 -6.17
N SER A 162 -4.41 -16.72 -5.98
CA SER A 162 -5.43 -16.32 -6.94
C SER A 162 -5.78 -14.85 -6.78
N PHE A 163 -6.22 -14.24 -7.88
CA PHE A 163 -6.81 -12.91 -7.90
C PHE A 163 -7.92 -12.86 -8.94
N LYS A 164 -9.05 -12.23 -8.59
CA LYS A 164 -10.13 -11.93 -9.52
C LYS A 164 -10.91 -10.70 -9.10
N VAL A 165 -11.51 -10.05 -10.08
CA VAL A 165 -12.57 -9.07 -9.88
C VAL A 165 -13.89 -9.85 -9.94
N GLU A 166 -14.72 -9.74 -8.91
CA GLU A 166 -16.05 -10.35 -8.91
C GLU A 166 -17.01 -9.55 -9.81
N PRO A 167 -18.09 -10.16 -10.34
CA PRO A 167 -19.14 -9.41 -10.99
C PRO A 167 -19.69 -8.29 -10.11
N GLN A 168 -20.04 -7.16 -10.72
CA GLN A 168 -20.69 -6.05 -10.03
C GLN A 168 -21.98 -6.54 -9.33
N VAL A 169 -22.12 -6.21 -8.05
CA VAL A 169 -23.36 -6.44 -7.31
C VAL A 169 -24.31 -5.27 -7.55
N LYS A 170 -25.57 -5.54 -7.90
CA LYS A 170 -26.58 -4.51 -8.16
C LYS A 170 -26.72 -3.58 -6.93
N GLY A 171 -26.66 -2.27 -7.18
CA GLY A 171 -26.72 -1.24 -6.13
C GLY A 171 -25.35 -0.76 -5.64
N PHE A 172 -24.27 -1.40 -6.06
CA PHE A 172 -22.90 -0.94 -5.84
C PHE A 172 -22.30 -0.51 -7.16
N ASP A 173 -21.62 0.63 -7.17
CA ASP A 173 -20.92 1.18 -8.34
C ASP A 173 -19.50 0.65 -8.50
N HIS A 174 -19.01 -0.19 -7.57
CA HIS A 174 -17.72 -0.88 -7.68
C HIS A 174 -17.87 -2.40 -7.55
N ALA A 175 -17.00 -3.14 -8.25
CA ALA A 175 -16.84 -4.58 -8.13
C ALA A 175 -15.78 -4.93 -7.07
N ALA A 176 -15.97 -6.07 -6.40
CA ALA A 176 -15.08 -6.50 -5.33
C ALA A 176 -13.78 -7.11 -5.89
N LEU A 177 -12.64 -6.73 -5.31
CA LEU A 177 -11.33 -7.36 -5.57
C LEU A 177 -11.07 -8.51 -4.61
N VAL A 178 -11.10 -9.75 -5.10
CA VAL A 178 -10.85 -10.96 -4.31
C VAL A 178 -9.42 -11.44 -4.54
N LEU A 179 -8.66 -11.55 -3.44
CA LEU A 179 -7.26 -11.95 -3.44
C LEU A 179 -7.07 -13.10 -2.46
N GLN A 180 -6.40 -14.15 -2.89
CA GLN A 180 -5.90 -15.20 -2.00
C GLN A 180 -4.38 -15.13 -1.92
N LEU A 181 -3.89 -14.97 -0.70
CA LEU A 181 -2.48 -14.86 -0.39
C LEU A 181 -2.09 -15.99 0.54
N GLU A 182 -0.99 -16.67 0.22
CA GLU A 182 -0.35 -17.57 1.16
C GLU A 182 0.47 -16.80 2.19
N VAL A 183 0.26 -17.15 3.46
CA VAL A 183 0.91 -16.53 4.61
C VAL A 183 1.65 -17.59 5.43
N ASP A 184 2.73 -17.19 6.11
CA ASP A 184 3.41 -18.11 7.01
C ASP A 184 2.49 -18.44 8.19
N SER A 185 2.35 -19.73 8.51
CA SER A 185 1.59 -20.21 9.67
C SER A 185 2.00 -19.55 10.99
N LYS A 186 3.25 -19.08 11.11
CA LYS A 186 3.73 -18.31 12.27
C LYS A 186 2.93 -17.04 12.51
N TRP A 187 2.29 -16.49 11.48
CA TRP A 187 1.46 -15.29 11.63
C TRP A 187 0.18 -15.56 12.40
N LEU A 188 -0.24 -16.81 12.51
CA LEU A 188 -1.40 -17.21 13.31
C LEU A 188 -1.07 -17.23 14.81
N SER A 189 0.21 -17.14 15.19
CA SER A 189 0.62 -17.00 16.59
C SER A 189 0.40 -15.56 17.08
N ALA A 190 0.05 -15.39 18.35
CA ALA A 190 -0.02 -14.08 19.00
C ALA A 190 1.32 -13.31 18.94
N ASP A 191 2.44 -14.03 18.83
CA ASP A 191 3.80 -13.46 18.74
C ASP A 191 4.17 -12.97 17.32
N ALA A 192 3.25 -13.02 16.37
CA ALA A 192 3.50 -12.67 14.97
C ALA A 192 3.90 -11.20 14.72
N PHE A 193 3.67 -10.32 15.69
CA PHE A 193 3.91 -8.88 15.54
C PHE A 193 5.32 -8.41 15.90
N VAL A 194 6.28 -9.33 16.09
CA VAL A 194 7.68 -8.93 16.24
C VAL A 194 8.08 -8.14 14.99
N ARG A 195 8.34 -6.84 15.18
CA ARG A 195 8.82 -5.97 14.10
C ARG A 195 10.00 -6.69 13.41
N PRO A 196 10.05 -6.72 12.07
CA PRO A 196 11.23 -7.20 11.38
C PRO A 196 12.43 -6.56 12.04
N LYS A 197 13.37 -7.38 12.55
CA LYS A 197 14.58 -6.83 13.19
C LYS A 197 15.17 -5.88 12.16
N LYS A 198 15.19 -4.59 12.49
CA LYS A 198 15.77 -3.56 11.63
C LYS A 198 17.14 -4.11 11.28
N ARG A 199 17.38 -4.43 9.99
CA ARG A 199 18.70 -4.88 9.55
C ARG A 199 19.67 -3.86 10.14
N LYS A 200 20.63 -4.34 10.94
CA LYS A 200 21.66 -3.48 11.52
C LYS A 200 22.23 -2.77 10.31
N ARG A 201 21.95 -1.46 10.20
CA ARG A 201 22.39 -0.69 9.05
C ARG A 201 23.90 -0.83 9.12
N GLU A 202 24.48 -1.57 8.18
CA GLU A 202 25.94 -1.60 8.09
C GLU A 202 26.35 -0.15 8.02
N GLU A 203 27.30 0.22 8.88
CA GLU A 203 27.81 1.56 8.92
C GLU A 203 28.53 1.74 7.60
N VAL A 204 27.82 2.31 6.62
CA VAL A 204 28.39 2.61 5.32
C VAL A 204 29.39 3.73 5.56
N GLU A 205 30.67 3.40 5.45
CA GLU A 205 31.71 4.42 5.38
C GLU A 205 31.42 5.26 4.13
N LEU A 206 31.00 6.50 4.36
CA LEU A 206 30.82 7.44 3.28
C LEU A 206 32.21 7.85 2.79
N PRO A 207 32.43 7.93 1.46
CA PRO A 207 33.67 8.50 0.94
C PRO A 207 33.85 9.91 1.52
N SER A 208 35.10 10.34 1.70
CA SER A 208 35.45 11.65 2.28
C SER A 208 36.48 12.41 1.45
N GLU A 209 36.70 11.94 0.22
CA GLU A 209 37.78 12.39 -0.66
C GLU A 209 37.46 13.75 -1.27
N THR A 210 36.18 14.05 -1.52
CA THR A 210 35.76 15.31 -2.14
C THR A 210 35.13 16.28 -1.14
N GLU A 211 35.19 17.58 -1.44
CA GLU A 211 34.48 18.61 -0.67
C GLU A 211 32.96 18.38 -0.65
N LEU A 212 32.41 17.82 -1.73
CA LEU A 212 30.99 17.48 -1.79
C LEU A 212 30.65 16.37 -0.79
N ASP A 213 31.55 15.38 -0.66
CA ASP A 213 31.37 14.29 0.30
C ASP A 213 31.44 14.80 1.74
N LYS A 214 32.37 15.71 2.04
CA LYS A 214 32.48 16.35 3.36
C LYS A 214 31.21 17.11 3.71
N ILE A 215 30.68 17.91 2.78
CA ILE A 215 29.40 18.62 2.95
C ILE A 215 28.24 17.63 3.17
N LEU A 216 28.21 16.51 2.44
CA LEU A 216 27.20 15.48 2.62
C LEU A 216 27.30 14.84 4.02
N ILE A 217 28.51 14.47 4.45
CA ILE A 217 28.79 13.90 5.78
C ILE A 217 28.37 14.89 6.87
N GLU A 218 28.77 16.16 6.76
CA GLU A 218 28.40 17.23 7.69
C GLU A 218 26.88 17.44 7.75
N THR A 219 26.21 17.43 6.60
CA THR A 219 24.74 17.57 6.51
C THR A 219 24.04 16.39 7.18
N LEU A 220 24.50 15.15 6.91
CA LEU A 220 23.96 13.95 7.56
C LEU A 220 24.23 13.93 9.06
N ALA A 221 25.41 14.40 9.50
CA ALA A 221 25.77 14.52 10.91
C ALA A 221 24.92 15.58 11.62
N ALA A 222 24.69 16.74 10.99
CA ALA A 222 23.81 17.79 11.50
C ALA A 222 22.36 17.30 11.66
N GLY A 223 21.91 16.42 10.76
CA GLY A 223 20.60 15.76 10.81
C GLY A 223 20.43 14.79 11.98
N LYS A 224 21.49 14.13 12.46
CA LYS A 224 21.42 13.16 13.58
C LYS A 224 21.00 13.80 14.90
N ASP A 225 21.23 15.11 15.05
CA ASP A 225 20.91 15.86 16.27
C ASP A 225 19.56 16.59 16.19
N THR A 226 18.84 16.50 15.05
CA THR A 226 17.56 17.21 14.88
C THR A 226 16.49 16.78 15.88
N ALA A 227 16.42 15.51 16.27
CA ALA A 227 15.50 15.07 17.32
C ALA A 227 15.82 15.73 18.68
N LYS A 228 17.11 15.90 19.00
CA LYS A 228 17.59 16.53 20.24
C LYS A 228 17.45 18.06 20.19
N LYS A 229 17.70 18.67 19.02
CA LYS A 229 17.47 20.09 18.74
C LYS A 229 15.99 20.43 18.75
N SER A 230 15.11 19.62 18.16
CA SER A 230 13.65 19.78 18.24
C SER A 230 13.16 19.62 19.68
N LEU A 231 13.68 18.65 20.45
CA LEU A 231 13.35 18.52 21.87
C LEU A 231 13.82 19.73 22.70
N ASN A 232 14.97 20.32 22.36
CA ASN A 232 15.48 21.54 23.02
C ASN A 232 14.75 22.82 22.58
N LEU A 233 14.33 22.93 21.32
CA LEU A 233 13.62 24.10 20.77
C LEU A 233 12.14 24.12 21.14
N PHE A 234 11.48 22.97 21.13
CA PHE A 234 10.03 22.85 21.32
C PHE A 234 9.63 22.20 22.65
N GLY A 235 10.59 21.72 23.44
CA GLY A 235 10.34 21.01 24.69
C GLY A 235 9.81 19.58 24.48
N SER A 236 9.61 18.85 25.58
CA SER A 236 8.93 17.55 25.56
C SER A 236 7.44 17.74 25.25
N VAL A 237 6.99 17.28 24.08
CA VAL A 237 5.57 17.30 23.72
C VAL A 237 4.84 16.18 24.48
N LEU A 238 4.20 16.53 25.60
CA LEU A 238 3.24 15.68 26.30
C LEU A 238 1.83 16.10 25.88
N ALA A 239 1.36 15.60 24.75
CA ALA A 239 -0.06 15.64 24.45
C ALA A 239 -0.72 14.39 25.05
N ILE A 240 -1.20 14.51 26.29
CA ILE A 240 -2.15 13.55 26.87
C ILE A 240 -3.54 14.11 26.58
N THR A 241 -4.19 13.61 25.54
CA THR A 241 -5.63 13.85 25.36
C THR A 241 -6.41 12.70 25.98
N THR A 242 -7.46 13.02 26.72
CA THR A 242 -8.39 12.04 27.29
C THR A 242 -8.97 11.17 26.18
N PRO A 243 -9.03 9.83 26.32
CA PRO A 243 -9.68 8.97 25.33
C PRO A 243 -11.14 9.38 25.16
N ILE A 244 -11.55 9.67 23.93
CA ILE A 244 -12.96 9.83 23.59
C ILE A 244 -13.52 8.42 23.33
N ALA A 245 -14.38 7.95 24.22
CA ALA A 245 -15.12 6.71 24.02
C ALA A 245 -16.22 6.95 22.96
N VAL A 246 -16.21 6.15 21.90
CA VAL A 246 -17.30 6.10 20.91
C VAL A 246 -18.07 4.81 21.14
N THR A 247 -19.31 4.94 21.60
CA THR A 247 -20.24 3.81 21.73
C THR A 247 -21.00 3.66 20.41
N ILE A 248 -20.94 2.47 19.80
CA ILE A 248 -21.78 2.12 18.66
C ILE A 248 -23.03 1.44 19.23
N CYS A 249 -24.19 2.06 19.08
CA CYS A 249 -25.48 1.41 19.32
C CYS A 249 -25.84 0.54 18.11
N GLY A 250 -26.17 -0.73 18.38
CA GLY A 250 -26.62 -1.69 17.37
C GLY A 250 -28.08 -1.51 16.97
#